data_AF-A0ABD5TIU6-F1
#
_entry.id   AF-A0ABD5TIU6-F1
#
_cell.length_a   1.000
_cell.length_b   1.000
_cell.length_c   1.000
_cell.angle_alpha   90.00
_cell.angle_beta   90.00
_cell.angle_gamma   90.00
#
_symmetry.space_group_name_H-M   'P 1'
#
loop_
_entity.id
_entity.type
_entity.pdbx_description
1 polymer ?
#
loop_
_entity_poly.entity_id
_entity_poly.type
_entity_poly.pdbx_seq_one_letter_code
_entity_poly.pdbx_strand_id
1 'polypeptide(L)'
;MDETVHIIPVGFDFQRLAQPITQGDIDADRVLLLHSSRESSNSESQELAERMVERLEETLGTLFGKDVKRQTVENIFDFETAYTKAYEMIKEEVEEGNTVWVNISSMPRTVAFAFASAANSLVVEEPGYRNSVHTYYVSTEEYIVTRMIRELKEEREFLENLSEKYPEDQDIADRLDSIGGLVSDVQDNGTTRGADQIVEFPVVPVGELHEFEIKILRFLDEDGTQESISSLAENLAQEETEDVELDSFKSKVQYNVKNLEEQGFVKRESVKNKHQISLDTMGKLWVNTHEANN
;
A
#
# COMPACT_ATOMS: atom_id res chain seq x y z
N MET A 1 15.78 -6.42 -23.93
CA MET A 1 16.84 -6.93 -23.04
C MET A 1 16.14 -7.10 -21.73
N ASP A 2 16.20 -8.27 -21.14
CA ASP A 2 15.47 -8.56 -19.90
C ASP A 2 16.20 -7.81 -18.77
N GLU A 3 15.70 -6.63 -18.41
CA GLU A 3 16.29 -5.80 -17.34
C GLU A 3 15.80 -6.28 -15.97
N THR A 4 16.64 -6.12 -14.96
CA THR A 4 16.22 -6.26 -13.56
C THR A 4 15.82 -4.90 -13.00
N VAL A 5 14.52 -4.74 -12.73
CA VAL A 5 13.91 -3.48 -12.32
C VAL A 5 13.51 -3.54 -10.85
N HIS A 6 13.97 -2.58 -10.07
CA HIS A 6 13.59 -2.45 -8.66
C HIS A 6 12.51 -1.40 -8.48
N ILE A 7 11.37 -1.77 -7.90
CA ILE A 7 10.32 -0.83 -7.51
C ILE A 7 10.44 -0.57 -6.01
N ILE A 8 10.76 0.67 -5.64
CA ILE A 8 11.10 1.04 -4.26
C ILE A 8 10.23 2.20 -3.78
N PRO A 9 9.15 1.92 -3.04
CA PRO A 9 8.50 2.88 -2.17
C PRO A 9 9.49 3.42 -1.12
N VAL A 10 9.83 4.71 -1.21
CA VAL A 10 10.86 5.35 -0.40
C VAL A 10 10.30 5.85 0.92
N GLY A 11 10.76 5.24 2.01
CA GLY A 11 10.55 5.72 3.38
C GLY A 11 11.82 6.37 3.95
N PHE A 12 12.07 6.15 5.25
CA PHE A 12 13.16 6.79 5.99
C PHE A 12 14.41 5.92 6.21
N ASP A 13 14.47 4.71 5.62
CA ASP A 13 15.50 3.70 5.88
C ASP A 13 16.46 3.52 4.70
N PHE A 14 17.34 4.49 4.47
CA PHE A 14 18.31 4.45 3.36
C PHE A 14 19.03 3.10 3.18
N GLN A 15 19.58 2.54 4.27
CA GLN A 15 20.39 1.31 4.20
C GLN A 15 19.59 0.13 3.67
N ARG A 16 18.34 -0.03 4.09
CA ARG A 16 17.47 -1.16 3.71
C ARG A 16 17.00 -1.05 2.26
N LEU A 17 17.11 0.12 1.66
CA LEU A 17 16.78 0.38 0.25
C LEU A 17 18.02 0.26 -0.65
N ALA A 18 19.18 0.75 -0.20
CA ALA A 18 20.40 0.80 -1.01
C ALA A 18 21.30 -0.44 -0.87
N GLN A 19 21.46 -1.00 0.33
CA GLN A 19 22.45 -2.05 0.59
C GLN A 19 22.25 -3.33 -0.24
N PRO A 20 21.04 -3.88 -0.40
CA PRO A 20 20.86 -5.11 -1.18
C PRO A 20 21.38 -4.99 -2.62
N ILE A 21 21.22 -3.81 -3.22
CA ILE A 21 21.68 -3.52 -4.59
C ILE A 21 23.17 -3.24 -4.61
N THR A 22 23.66 -2.41 -3.69
CA THR A 22 25.06 -1.95 -3.67
C THR A 22 26.05 -3.02 -3.22
N GLN A 23 25.63 -3.99 -2.41
CA GLN A 23 26.46 -5.12 -1.98
C GLN A 23 26.44 -6.29 -2.97
N GLY A 24 25.55 -6.24 -3.97
CA GLY A 24 25.43 -7.27 -5.01
C GLY A 24 24.66 -8.51 -4.56
N ASP A 25 23.85 -8.41 -3.51
CA ASP A 25 22.95 -9.50 -3.09
C ASP A 25 21.82 -9.70 -4.11
N ILE A 26 21.35 -8.61 -4.71
CA ILE A 26 20.32 -8.58 -5.75
C ILE A 26 20.80 -7.64 -6.87
N ASP A 27 20.78 -8.12 -8.11
CA ASP A 27 21.17 -7.31 -9.26
C ASP A 27 20.09 -6.27 -9.59
N ALA A 28 20.48 -5.15 -10.20
CA ALA A 28 19.56 -4.11 -10.63
C ALA A 28 20.13 -3.39 -11.84
N ASP A 29 19.37 -3.29 -12.93
CA ASP A 29 19.70 -2.42 -14.06
C ASP A 29 19.04 -1.05 -13.87
N ARG A 30 17.78 -1.07 -13.44
CA ARG A 30 16.92 0.11 -13.27
C ARG A 30 16.25 0.13 -11.89
N VAL A 31 16.09 1.32 -11.32
CA VAL A 31 15.47 1.54 -10.01
C VAL A 31 14.41 2.64 -10.14
N LEU A 32 13.16 2.28 -9.84
CA LEU A 32 12.02 3.19 -9.75
C LEU A 32 11.81 3.58 -8.29
N LEU A 33 12.18 4.82 -7.94
CA LEU A 33 12.00 5.40 -6.61
C LEU A 33 10.65 6.08 -6.53
N LEU A 34 9.76 5.55 -5.68
CA LEU A 34 8.42 6.08 -5.47
C LEU A 34 8.38 6.90 -4.18
N HIS A 35 8.00 8.16 -4.27
CA HIS A 35 7.79 9.00 -3.09
C HIS A 35 6.42 9.68 -3.14
N SER A 36 5.88 10.03 -1.97
CA SER A 36 4.60 10.73 -1.89
C SER A 36 4.73 12.19 -2.34
N SER A 37 3.72 12.71 -3.04
CA SER A 37 3.56 14.14 -3.28
C SER A 37 3.04 14.93 -2.08
N ARG A 38 2.54 14.26 -1.02
CA ARG A 38 1.84 14.97 0.05
C ARG A 38 2.76 16.02 0.67
N GLU A 39 2.24 17.24 0.76
CA GLU A 39 2.57 18.16 1.86
C GLU A 39 2.27 17.39 3.16
N SER A 40 3.30 16.89 3.83
CA SER A 40 3.10 16.38 5.18
C SER A 40 2.66 17.54 6.05
N SER A 41 1.82 17.28 7.04
CA SER A 41 1.44 18.28 8.06
C SER A 41 2.64 18.80 8.86
N ASN A 42 3.82 18.19 8.69
CA ASN A 42 5.09 18.56 9.30
C ASN A 42 6.18 18.66 8.22
N SER A 43 6.82 19.82 8.09
CA SER A 43 7.90 20.08 7.12
C SER A 43 9.13 19.19 7.33
N GLU A 44 9.43 18.79 8.58
CA GLU A 44 10.62 17.98 8.89
C GLU A 44 10.56 16.57 8.27
N SER A 45 9.36 15.97 8.25
CA SER A 45 9.15 14.65 7.62
C SER A 45 9.33 14.70 6.11
N GLN A 46 8.89 15.80 5.47
CA GLN A 46 9.07 16.01 4.04
C GLN A 46 10.55 16.21 3.70
N GLU A 47 11.25 17.06 4.46
CA GLU A 47 12.69 17.27 4.31
C GLU A 47 13.50 15.99 4.53
N LEU A 48 13.08 15.13 5.48
CA LEU A 48 13.73 13.84 5.67
C LEU A 48 13.50 12.91 4.48
N ALA A 49 12.26 12.80 3.98
CA ALA A 49 11.95 11.96 2.82
C ALA A 49 12.70 12.43 1.56
N GLU A 50 12.72 13.74 1.30
CA GLU A 50 13.44 14.32 0.16
C GLU A 50 14.93 13.99 0.20
N ARG A 51 15.57 14.19 1.37
CA ARG A 51 16.98 13.81 1.57
C ARG A 51 17.24 12.33 1.35
N MET A 52 16.29 11.45 1.68
CA MET A 52 16.45 10.02 1.44
C MET A 52 16.39 9.69 -0.05
N VAL A 53 15.46 10.32 -0.79
CA VAL A 53 15.36 10.16 -2.26
C VAL A 53 16.63 10.66 -2.93
N GLU A 54 17.06 11.88 -2.66
CA GLU A 54 18.28 12.47 -3.24
C GLU A 54 19.51 11.59 -2.98
N ARG A 55 19.65 11.11 -1.73
CA ARG A 55 20.77 10.24 -1.35
C ARG A 55 20.72 8.89 -2.06
N LEU A 56 19.53 8.33 -2.29
CA LEU A 56 19.36 7.09 -3.05
C LEU A 56 19.70 7.28 -4.53
N GLU A 57 19.28 8.38 -5.13
CA GLU A 57 19.61 8.75 -6.52
C GLU A 57 21.12 8.92 -6.71
N GLU A 58 21.77 9.66 -5.82
CA GLU A 58 23.23 9.84 -5.85
C GLU A 58 23.95 8.49 -5.71
N THR A 59 23.53 7.68 -4.73
CA THR A 59 24.17 6.39 -4.47
C THR A 59 23.95 5.43 -5.64
N LEU A 60 22.71 5.09 -5.96
CA LEU A 60 22.41 4.05 -6.94
C LEU A 60 22.76 4.50 -8.36
N GLY A 61 22.46 5.75 -8.70
CA GLY A 61 22.72 6.31 -10.02
C GLY A 61 24.17 6.72 -10.23
N THR A 62 24.65 7.69 -9.44
CA THR A 62 25.98 8.29 -9.69
C THR A 62 27.12 7.38 -9.27
N LEU A 63 27.03 6.75 -8.09
CA LEU A 63 28.13 5.93 -7.57
C LEU A 63 28.14 4.50 -8.13
N PHE A 64 26.96 3.91 -8.38
CA PHE A 64 26.81 2.52 -8.82
C PHE A 64 26.31 2.36 -10.27
N GLY A 65 26.04 3.46 -10.98
CA GLY A 65 25.76 3.45 -12.42
C GLY A 65 24.43 2.83 -12.82
N LYS A 66 23.44 2.76 -11.91
CA LYS A 66 22.10 2.23 -12.20
C LYS A 66 21.21 3.29 -12.87
N ASP A 67 20.27 2.90 -13.71
CA ASP A 67 19.25 3.83 -14.22
C ASP A 67 18.23 4.12 -13.11
N VAL A 68 18.28 5.31 -12.51
CA VAL A 68 17.38 5.68 -11.41
C VAL A 68 16.33 6.67 -11.91
N LYS A 69 15.06 6.31 -11.76
CA LYS A 69 13.92 7.17 -12.08
C LYS A 69 13.09 7.44 -10.84
N ARG A 70 12.82 8.71 -10.60
CA ARG A 70 11.93 9.17 -9.54
C ARG A 70 10.50 9.29 -10.07
N GLN A 71 9.56 8.77 -9.29
CA GLN A 71 8.13 8.92 -9.55
C GLN A 71 7.43 9.41 -8.30
N THR A 72 6.60 10.43 -8.50
CA THR A 72 5.74 10.98 -7.45
C THR A 72 4.37 10.34 -7.54
N VAL A 73 3.86 9.84 -6.43
CA VAL A 73 2.52 9.25 -6.35
C VAL A 73 1.67 10.00 -5.33
N GLU A 74 0.54 10.51 -5.80
CA GLU A 74 -0.46 11.14 -4.94
C GLU A 74 -1.15 10.09 -4.08
N ASN A 75 -1.41 10.44 -2.82
CA ASN A 75 -2.14 9.58 -1.89
C ASN A 75 -1.59 8.14 -1.74
N ILE A 76 -0.29 7.92 -1.95
CA ILE A 76 0.34 6.58 -1.81
C ILE A 76 0.18 5.94 -0.42
N PHE A 77 -0.26 6.66 0.60
CA PHE A 77 -0.55 6.10 1.94
C PHE A 77 -1.93 5.44 2.03
N ASP A 78 -2.82 5.71 1.08
CA ASP A 78 -4.07 5.00 0.91
C ASP A 78 -3.81 3.63 0.29
N PHE A 79 -4.49 2.61 0.83
CA PHE A 79 -4.23 1.23 0.42
C PHE A 79 -4.67 0.97 -1.04
N GLU A 80 -5.87 1.42 -1.42
CA GLU A 80 -6.42 1.19 -2.76
C GLU A 80 -5.54 1.87 -3.82
N THR A 81 -5.17 3.13 -3.57
CA THR A 81 -4.29 3.91 -4.44
C THR A 81 -2.91 3.26 -4.59
N ALA A 82 -2.28 2.85 -3.49
CA ALA A 82 -0.98 2.20 -3.51
C ALA A 82 -1.02 0.83 -4.21
N TYR A 83 -2.10 0.08 -4.01
CA TYR A 83 -2.28 -1.24 -4.61
C TYR A 83 -2.40 -1.12 -6.13
N THR A 84 -3.31 -0.25 -6.61
CA THR A 84 -3.51 -0.05 -8.05
C THR A 84 -2.21 0.40 -8.71
N LYS A 85 -1.53 1.38 -8.11
CA LYS A 85 -0.27 1.87 -8.67
C LYS A 85 0.82 0.80 -8.71
N ALA A 86 0.94 0.00 -7.64
CA ALA A 86 1.90 -1.11 -7.61
C ALA A 86 1.57 -2.16 -8.68
N TYR A 87 0.30 -2.54 -8.80
CA TYR A 87 -0.15 -3.54 -9.76
C TYR A 87 0.18 -3.12 -11.19
N GLU A 88 -0.20 -1.89 -11.58
CA GLU A 88 0.11 -1.33 -12.90
C GLU A 88 1.61 -1.34 -13.19
N MET A 89 2.41 -0.78 -12.29
CA MET A 89 3.86 -0.68 -12.50
C MET A 89 4.54 -2.05 -12.62
N ILE A 90 4.15 -3.02 -11.79
CA ILE A 90 4.72 -4.36 -11.85
C ILE A 90 4.30 -5.02 -13.18
N LYS A 91 3.02 -4.91 -13.55
CA LYS A 91 2.46 -5.50 -14.77
C LYS A 91 3.12 -4.95 -16.03
N GLU A 92 3.23 -3.63 -16.16
CA GLU A 92 3.90 -2.97 -17.30
C GLU A 92 5.31 -3.52 -17.51
N GLU A 93 6.10 -3.63 -16.43
CA GLU A 93 7.49 -4.09 -16.50
C GLU A 93 7.60 -5.58 -16.89
N VAL A 94 6.75 -6.46 -16.33
CA VAL A 94 6.80 -7.89 -16.70
C VAL A 94 6.25 -8.17 -18.09
N GLU A 95 5.31 -7.37 -18.58
CA GLU A 95 4.82 -7.45 -19.96
C GLU A 95 5.89 -7.03 -20.98
N GLU A 96 6.79 -6.12 -20.59
CA GLU A 96 8.00 -5.78 -21.37
C GLU A 96 9.09 -6.86 -21.32
N GLY A 97 8.91 -7.90 -20.51
CA GLY A 97 9.86 -9.01 -20.33
C GLY A 97 10.89 -8.78 -19.22
N ASN A 98 10.74 -7.75 -18.40
CA ASN A 98 11.67 -7.44 -17.32
C ASN A 98 11.42 -8.32 -16.08
N THR A 99 12.42 -8.44 -15.22
CA THR A 99 12.30 -9.04 -13.88
C THR A 99 12.14 -7.93 -12.85
N VAL A 100 11.06 -7.96 -12.08
CA VAL A 100 10.68 -6.94 -11.11
C VAL A 100 10.96 -7.39 -9.68
N TRP A 101 11.66 -6.55 -8.92
CA TRP A 101 11.92 -6.69 -7.50
C TRP A 101 11.28 -5.56 -6.70
N VAL A 102 10.28 -5.88 -5.89
CA VAL A 102 9.53 -4.94 -5.06
C VAL A 102 10.11 -4.90 -3.65
N ASN A 103 10.66 -3.75 -3.25
CA ASN A 103 11.20 -3.55 -1.90
C ASN A 103 10.14 -2.98 -0.95
N ILE A 104 9.71 -3.75 0.04
CA ILE A 104 8.68 -3.32 1.00
C ILE A 104 9.25 -2.88 2.37
N SER A 105 10.54 -2.53 2.40
CA SER A 105 11.27 -2.39 3.65
C SER A 105 10.93 -1.11 4.42
N SER A 106 10.82 0.03 3.74
CA SER A 106 10.93 1.33 4.42
C SER A 106 9.64 2.13 4.58
N MET A 107 8.65 1.90 3.72
CA MET A 107 7.40 2.66 3.75
C MET A 107 6.47 2.25 4.90
N PRO A 108 5.48 3.09 5.26
CA PRO A 108 4.44 2.71 6.22
C PRO A 108 3.78 1.39 5.85
N ARG A 109 3.33 0.65 6.88
CA ARG A 109 2.81 -0.71 6.74
C ARG A 109 1.73 -0.83 5.66
N THR A 110 0.82 0.13 5.56
CA THR A 110 -0.24 0.16 4.55
C THR A 110 0.31 0.06 3.12
N VAL A 111 1.37 0.81 2.81
CA VAL A 111 1.99 0.81 1.48
C VAL A 111 2.76 -0.48 1.24
N ALA A 112 3.49 -0.96 2.26
CA ALA A 112 4.19 -2.24 2.19
C ALA A 112 3.23 -3.40 1.88
N PHE A 113 2.08 -3.45 2.56
CA PHE A 113 1.03 -4.44 2.30
C PHE A 113 0.42 -4.26 0.92
N ALA A 114 0.12 -3.04 0.48
CA ALA A 114 -0.43 -2.79 -0.85
C ALA A 114 0.48 -3.31 -1.97
N PHE A 115 1.77 -3.00 -1.91
CA PHE A 115 2.75 -3.44 -2.90
C PHE A 115 2.98 -4.96 -2.86
N ALA A 116 3.07 -5.55 -1.66
CA ALA A 116 3.20 -7.00 -1.52
C ALA A 116 1.96 -7.75 -2.04
N SER A 117 0.77 -7.24 -1.72
CA SER A 117 -0.50 -7.81 -2.20
C SER A 117 -0.62 -7.69 -3.70
N ALA A 118 -0.32 -6.52 -4.30
CA ALA A 118 -0.38 -6.33 -5.75
C ALA A 118 0.56 -7.28 -6.51
N ALA A 119 1.81 -7.40 -6.05
CA ALA A 119 2.77 -8.35 -6.60
C ALA A 119 2.26 -9.80 -6.51
N ASN A 120 1.68 -10.18 -5.36
CA ASN A 120 1.13 -11.51 -5.18
C ASN A 120 -0.12 -11.75 -6.03
N SER A 121 -1.02 -10.77 -6.15
CA SER A 121 -2.20 -10.85 -7.02
C SER A 121 -1.82 -11.13 -8.45
N LEU A 122 -0.86 -10.37 -8.99
CA LEU A 122 -0.40 -10.54 -10.37
C LEU A 122 0.16 -11.95 -10.62
N VAL A 123 0.91 -12.52 -9.66
CA VAL A 123 1.45 -13.89 -9.77
C VAL A 123 0.38 -14.97 -9.60
N VAL A 124 -0.67 -14.71 -8.82
CA VAL A 124 -1.81 -15.64 -8.65
C VAL A 124 -2.67 -15.66 -9.90
N GLU A 125 -2.94 -14.49 -10.47
CA GLU A 125 -3.71 -14.31 -11.72
C GLU A 125 -2.95 -14.87 -12.92
N GLU A 126 -1.64 -14.58 -13.01
CA GLU A 126 -0.78 -15.00 -14.12
C GLU A 126 0.43 -15.80 -13.60
N PRO A 127 0.30 -17.13 -13.43
CA PRO A 127 1.37 -17.98 -12.90
C PRO A 127 2.68 -17.92 -13.68
N GLY A 128 2.65 -17.48 -14.95
CA GLY A 128 3.83 -17.25 -15.79
C GLY A 128 4.79 -16.20 -15.21
N TYR A 129 4.28 -15.23 -14.46
CA TYR A 129 5.09 -14.16 -13.85
C TYR A 129 5.80 -14.58 -12.55
N ARG A 130 5.61 -15.80 -12.06
CA ARG A 130 6.20 -16.28 -10.81
C ARG A 130 7.72 -16.10 -10.71
N ASN A 131 8.44 -16.27 -11.82
CA ASN A 131 9.90 -16.13 -11.85
C ASN A 131 10.37 -14.73 -12.24
N SER A 132 9.44 -13.82 -12.53
CA SER A 132 9.70 -12.45 -12.95
C SER A 132 9.26 -11.43 -11.90
N VAL A 133 8.42 -11.79 -10.94
CA VAL A 133 7.96 -10.89 -9.86
C VAL A 133 8.45 -11.39 -8.52
N HIS A 134 9.20 -10.55 -7.82
CA HIS A 134 9.76 -10.85 -6.52
C HIS A 134 9.45 -9.73 -5.54
N THR A 135 9.02 -10.08 -4.33
CA THR A 135 8.83 -9.13 -3.22
C THR A 135 9.82 -9.47 -2.13
N TYR A 136 10.55 -8.47 -1.63
CA TYR A 136 11.54 -8.68 -0.59
C TYR A 136 11.48 -7.61 0.50
N TYR A 137 11.89 -8.03 1.70
CA TYR A 137 11.99 -7.23 2.89
C TYR A 137 13.38 -7.41 3.49
N VAL A 138 14.04 -6.31 3.81
CA VAL A 138 15.33 -6.30 4.49
C VAL A 138 15.07 -6.07 5.97
N SER A 139 15.47 -7.01 6.84
CA SER A 139 15.42 -6.82 8.28
C SER A 139 16.45 -5.78 8.73
N THR A 140 16.11 -4.97 9.74
CA THR A 140 17.09 -4.07 10.35
C THR A 140 17.89 -4.79 11.45
N GLU A 141 19.16 -4.42 11.60
CA GLU A 141 20.02 -4.90 12.70
C GLU A 141 19.73 -4.14 14.00
N GLU A 142 19.51 -2.83 13.92
CA GLU A 142 19.25 -1.95 15.04
C GLU A 142 18.08 -1.00 14.72
N TYR A 143 17.23 -0.74 15.70
CA TYR A 143 16.20 0.29 15.63
C TYR A 143 16.69 1.55 16.35
N ILE A 144 17.03 2.59 15.59
CA ILE A 144 17.54 3.87 16.11
C ILE A 144 16.58 4.49 17.14
N VAL A 145 15.27 4.24 17.02
CA VAL A 145 14.26 4.74 17.97
C VAL A 145 14.54 4.29 19.40
N THR A 146 15.05 3.09 19.62
CA THR A 146 15.39 2.61 20.97
C THR A 146 16.52 3.43 21.58
N ARG A 147 17.51 3.80 20.76
CA ARG A 147 18.58 4.71 21.16
C ARG A 147 18.02 6.10 21.44
N MET A 148 17.19 6.66 20.55
CA MET A 148 16.57 7.99 20.75
C MET A 148 15.84 8.06 22.10
N ILE A 149 15.07 7.03 22.45
CA ILE A 149 14.34 6.99 23.73
C ILE A 149 15.29 6.98 24.93
N ARG A 150 16.41 6.27 24.82
CA ARG A 150 17.42 6.27 25.88
C ARG A 150 18.05 7.65 26.04
N GLU A 151 18.49 8.26 24.95
CA GLU A 151 19.09 9.61 24.99
C GLU A 151 18.09 10.65 25.53
N LEU A 152 16.80 10.56 25.20
CA LEU A 152 15.76 11.44 25.76
C LEU A 152 15.61 11.30 27.28
N LYS A 153 15.77 10.08 27.82
CA LYS A 153 15.74 9.84 29.26
C LYS A 153 16.98 10.40 29.96
N GLU A 154 18.15 10.16 29.38
CA GLU A 154 19.41 10.70 29.89
C GLU A 154 19.40 12.24 29.86
N GLU A 155 18.85 12.84 28.82
CA GLU A 155 18.66 14.29 28.72
C GLU A 155 17.68 14.82 29.77
N ARG A 156 16.59 14.09 30.05
CA ARG A 156 15.66 14.46 31.14
C ARG A 156 16.38 14.49 32.48
N GLU A 157 17.12 13.44 32.82
CA GLU A 157 17.90 13.36 34.06
C GLU A 157 18.95 14.48 34.14
N PHE A 158 19.59 14.80 33.03
CA PHE A 158 20.54 15.91 32.96
C PHE A 158 19.86 17.27 33.25
N LEU A 159 18.69 17.51 32.67
CA LEU A 159 17.91 18.73 32.90
C LEU A 159 17.33 18.82 34.31
N GLU A 160 16.91 17.69 34.91
CA GLU A 160 16.51 17.63 36.33
C GLU A 160 17.64 18.13 37.23
N ASN A 161 18.85 17.61 37.03
CA ASN A 161 20.05 18.02 37.79
C ASN A 161 20.42 19.50 37.57
N LEU A 162 20.20 20.05 36.38
CA LEU A 162 20.44 21.46 36.10
C LEU A 162 19.39 22.36 36.74
N SER A 163 18.12 21.97 36.70
CA SER A 163 17.00 22.69 37.31
C SER A 163 17.19 22.82 38.82
N GLU A 164 17.68 21.76 39.50
CA GLU A 164 18.03 21.83 40.92
C GLU A 164 19.16 22.83 41.24
N LYS A 165 20.13 22.98 40.33
CA LYS A 165 21.28 23.89 40.51
C LYS A 165 20.93 25.34 40.17
N TYR A 166 20.00 25.55 39.25
CA TYR A 166 19.60 26.85 38.74
C TYR A 166 18.07 27.00 38.79
N PRO A 167 17.46 27.05 39.99
CA PRO A 167 15.99 26.98 40.15
C PRO A 167 15.25 28.22 39.62
N GLU A 168 15.95 29.33 39.39
CA GLU A 168 15.38 30.57 38.86
C GLU A 168 15.46 30.64 37.32
N ASP A 169 16.08 29.65 36.66
CA ASP A 169 16.21 29.61 35.20
C ASP A 169 14.99 28.94 34.58
N GLN A 170 14.08 29.77 34.06
CA GLN A 170 12.83 29.34 33.47
C GLN A 170 13.05 28.53 32.17
N ASP A 171 14.11 28.80 31.41
CA ASP A 171 14.37 28.10 30.14
C ASP A 171 14.69 26.62 30.41
N ILE A 172 15.42 26.33 31.50
CA ILE A 172 15.71 24.97 31.95
C ILE A 172 14.42 24.27 32.41
N ALA A 173 13.61 24.96 33.21
CA ALA A 173 12.33 24.41 33.70
C ALA A 173 11.38 24.06 32.55
N ASP A 174 11.22 24.96 31.58
CA ASP A 174 10.35 24.76 30.42
C ASP A 174 10.84 23.62 29.53
N ARG A 175 12.17 23.50 29.33
CA ARG A 175 12.73 22.41 28.55
C ARG A 175 12.58 21.06 29.25
N LEU A 176 12.77 21.04 30.57
CA LEU A 176 12.58 19.84 31.39
C LEU A 176 11.13 19.35 31.33
N ASP A 177 10.16 20.26 31.44
CA ASP A 177 8.72 19.92 31.32
C ASP A 177 8.41 19.34 29.94
N SER A 178 8.90 19.98 28.87
CA SER A 178 8.71 19.51 27.49
C SER A 178 9.29 18.10 27.25
N ILE A 179 10.54 17.86 27.66
CA ILE A 179 11.18 16.53 27.53
C ILE A 179 10.51 15.51 28.46
N GLY A 180 10.13 15.92 29.67
CA GLY A 180 9.40 15.08 30.62
C GLY A 180 8.08 14.60 30.03
N GLY A 181 7.32 15.49 29.41
CA GLY A 181 6.10 15.18 28.68
C GLY A 181 6.34 14.17 27.55
N LEU A 182 7.33 14.42 26.69
CA LEU A 182 7.66 13.51 25.59
C LEU A 182 8.11 12.12 26.07
N VAL A 183 8.93 12.05 27.13
CA VAL A 183 9.36 10.78 27.72
C VAL A 183 8.17 10.01 28.28
N SER A 184 7.26 10.68 29.02
CA SER A 184 6.03 10.06 29.52
C SER A 184 5.18 9.55 28.37
N ASP A 185 4.98 10.38 27.35
CA ASP A 185 4.19 10.02 26.18
C ASP A 185 4.70 8.75 25.50
N VAL A 186 6.02 8.61 25.36
CA VAL A 186 6.64 7.41 24.79
C VAL A 186 6.53 6.21 25.73
N GLN A 187 6.65 6.40 27.04
CA GLN A 187 6.50 5.31 28.01
C GLN A 187 5.08 4.78 28.06
N ASP A 188 4.09 5.66 27.93
CA ASP A 188 2.67 5.33 28.07
C ASP A 188 2.05 4.86 26.74
N ASN A 189 2.49 5.41 25.60
CA ASN A 189 1.87 5.16 24.29
C ASN A 189 2.82 4.53 23.24
N GLY A 190 4.12 4.42 23.53
CA GLY A 190 5.12 4.04 22.54
C GLY A 190 5.41 5.17 21.54
N THR A 191 5.72 4.83 20.29
CA THR A 191 6.15 5.81 19.28
C THR A 191 4.99 6.41 18.47
N THR A 192 3.76 6.12 18.85
CA THR A 192 2.52 6.55 18.16
C THR A 192 1.48 6.93 19.19
N ARG A 193 0.55 7.85 18.85
CA ARG A 193 -0.56 8.24 19.72
C ARG A 193 -1.89 8.14 18.99
N GLY A 194 -2.86 7.53 19.67
CA GLY A 194 -4.23 7.39 19.16
C GLY A 194 -4.37 6.31 18.09
N ALA A 195 -5.62 5.92 17.87
CA ALA A 195 -6.04 5.10 16.74
C ALA A 195 -7.11 5.90 15.99
N ASP A 196 -7.02 5.94 14.66
CA ASP A 196 -7.90 6.73 13.80
C ASP A 196 -8.87 5.82 13.05
N GLN A 197 -8.33 4.99 12.15
CA GLN A 197 -9.12 4.09 11.31
C GLN A 197 -8.53 2.68 11.25
N ILE A 198 -9.41 1.69 11.07
CA ILE A 198 -9.03 0.31 10.74
C ILE A 198 -8.86 0.23 9.22
N VAL A 199 -7.69 -0.23 8.77
CA VAL A 199 -7.44 -0.57 7.37
C VAL A 199 -7.47 -2.08 7.24
N GLU A 200 -8.44 -2.60 6.49
CA GLU A 200 -8.56 -4.02 6.18
C GLU A 200 -7.79 -4.34 4.89
N PHE A 201 -6.94 -5.36 4.94
CA PHE A 201 -6.21 -5.83 3.77
C PHE A 201 -6.93 -7.04 3.18
N PRO A 202 -7.47 -6.96 1.95
CA PRO A 202 -8.19 -8.05 1.34
C PRO A 202 -7.26 -9.22 1.05
N VAL A 203 -7.81 -10.43 1.10
CA VAL A 203 -7.12 -11.64 0.66
C VAL A 203 -7.32 -11.79 -0.84
N VAL A 204 -6.24 -12.03 -1.56
CA VAL A 204 -6.28 -12.30 -3.00
C VAL A 204 -7.00 -13.64 -3.23
N PRO A 205 -8.16 -13.67 -3.92
CA PRO A 205 -8.85 -14.91 -4.22
C PRO A 205 -8.05 -15.74 -5.22
N VAL A 206 -8.17 -17.07 -5.10
CA VAL A 206 -7.53 -18.01 -6.02
C VAL A 206 -8.55 -18.41 -7.08
N GLY A 207 -8.32 -18.04 -8.33
CA GLY A 207 -9.13 -18.46 -9.46
C GLY A 207 -9.37 -17.35 -10.48
N GLU A 208 -9.45 -17.75 -11.76
CA GLU A 208 -9.80 -16.86 -12.86
C GLU A 208 -11.31 -16.53 -12.79
N LEU A 209 -11.66 -15.27 -12.98
CA LEU A 209 -13.04 -14.83 -13.05
C LEU A 209 -13.65 -15.20 -14.40
N HIS A 210 -14.87 -15.74 -14.39
CA HIS A 210 -15.61 -16.02 -15.61
C HIS A 210 -16.17 -14.74 -16.24
N GLU A 211 -16.38 -14.73 -17.56
CA GLU A 211 -16.86 -13.55 -18.30
C GLU A 211 -18.12 -12.90 -17.69
N PHE A 212 -19.06 -13.72 -17.21
CA PHE A 212 -20.29 -13.21 -16.61
C PHE A 212 -20.07 -12.61 -15.21
N GLU A 213 -19.08 -13.09 -14.47
CA GLU A 213 -18.68 -12.53 -13.18
C GLU A 213 -18.00 -11.18 -13.40
N ILE A 214 -17.11 -11.09 -14.38
CA ILE A 214 -16.50 -9.82 -14.83
C ILE A 214 -17.57 -8.81 -15.21
N LYS A 215 -18.62 -9.23 -15.95
CA LYS A 215 -19.75 -8.36 -16.28
C LYS A 215 -20.45 -7.82 -15.03
N ILE A 216 -20.71 -8.68 -14.04
CA ILE A 216 -21.33 -8.26 -12.78
C ILE A 216 -20.44 -7.25 -12.04
N LEU A 217 -19.13 -7.46 -11.97
CA LEU A 217 -18.22 -6.54 -11.27
C LEU A 217 -18.18 -5.18 -11.94
N ARG A 218 -18.05 -5.13 -13.28
CA ARG A 218 -18.07 -3.87 -14.04
C ARG A 218 -19.40 -3.13 -13.90
N PHE A 219 -20.51 -3.86 -14.00
CA PHE A 219 -21.83 -3.28 -13.78
C PHE A 219 -21.97 -2.67 -12.38
N LEU A 220 -21.48 -3.33 -11.33
CA LEU A 220 -21.53 -2.80 -9.97
C LEU A 220 -20.58 -1.62 -9.73
N ASP A 221 -19.52 -1.49 -10.53
CA ASP A 221 -18.63 -0.32 -10.51
C ASP A 221 -19.31 0.89 -11.17
N GLU A 222 -19.93 0.68 -12.33
CA GLU A 222 -20.60 1.72 -13.13
C GLU A 222 -21.92 2.19 -12.48
N ASP A 223 -22.81 1.27 -12.11
CA ASP A 223 -24.15 1.57 -11.58
C ASP A 223 -24.22 1.61 -10.05
N GLY A 224 -23.16 1.18 -9.38
CA GLY A 224 -23.08 1.13 -7.92
C GLY A 224 -24.01 0.09 -7.27
N THR A 225 -24.30 0.31 -5.99
CA THR A 225 -25.02 -0.62 -5.13
C THR A 225 -26.44 -0.92 -5.63
N GLN A 226 -26.75 -2.20 -5.82
CA GLN A 226 -28.07 -2.67 -6.22
C GLN A 226 -28.93 -3.05 -5.02
N GLU A 227 -30.25 -2.81 -5.11
CA GLU A 227 -31.16 -3.06 -3.99
C GLU A 227 -31.42 -4.55 -3.70
N SER A 228 -31.25 -5.42 -4.70
CA SER A 228 -31.50 -6.86 -4.58
C SER A 228 -30.98 -7.64 -5.80
N ILE A 229 -30.91 -8.97 -5.69
CA ILE A 229 -30.59 -9.86 -6.81
C ILE A 229 -31.56 -9.68 -7.98
N SER A 230 -32.85 -9.49 -7.71
CA SER A 230 -33.84 -9.25 -8.77
C SER A 230 -33.55 -7.95 -9.52
N SER A 231 -33.25 -6.86 -8.78
CA SER A 231 -32.92 -5.56 -9.37
C SER A 231 -31.65 -5.63 -10.22
N LEU A 232 -30.61 -6.29 -9.69
CA LEU A 232 -29.36 -6.51 -10.42
C LEU A 232 -29.62 -7.31 -11.71
N ALA A 233 -30.42 -8.38 -11.65
CA ALA A 233 -30.74 -9.19 -12.82
C ALA A 233 -31.59 -8.42 -13.85
N GLU A 234 -32.56 -7.62 -13.42
CA GLU A 234 -33.38 -6.79 -14.30
C GLU A 234 -32.55 -5.72 -15.01
N ASN A 235 -31.62 -5.07 -14.30
CA ASN A 235 -30.76 -4.04 -14.87
C ASN A 235 -29.70 -4.64 -15.81
N LEU A 236 -29.01 -5.72 -15.41
CA LEU A 236 -28.05 -6.43 -16.27
C LEU A 236 -28.69 -6.98 -17.55
N ALA A 237 -29.96 -7.38 -17.51
CA ALA A 237 -30.69 -7.87 -18.68
C ALA A 237 -31.07 -6.73 -19.64
N GLN A 238 -31.21 -5.49 -19.17
CA GLN A 238 -31.46 -4.33 -20.05
C GLN A 238 -30.24 -3.96 -20.90
N GLU A 239 -29.04 -4.32 -20.43
CA GLU A 239 -27.79 -4.15 -21.18
C GLU A 239 -27.50 -5.30 -22.15
N GLU A 240 -28.25 -6.40 -22.06
CA GLU A 240 -28.15 -7.48 -23.04
C GLU A 240 -28.86 -7.10 -24.33
N THR A 241 -28.21 -7.34 -25.46
CA THR A 241 -28.81 -7.12 -26.79
C THR A 241 -29.83 -8.19 -27.20
N GLU A 242 -29.93 -9.29 -26.44
CA GLU A 242 -30.82 -10.43 -26.71
C GLU A 242 -31.97 -10.49 -25.70
N ASP A 243 -33.15 -10.93 -26.14
CA ASP A 243 -34.29 -11.17 -25.26
C ASP A 243 -33.99 -12.37 -24.33
N VAL A 244 -33.68 -12.08 -23.07
CA VAL A 244 -33.36 -13.12 -22.06
C VAL A 244 -34.59 -13.50 -21.25
N GLU A 245 -34.80 -14.81 -21.03
CA GLU A 245 -35.80 -15.30 -20.07
C GLU A 245 -35.39 -14.92 -18.64
N LEU A 246 -36.03 -13.88 -18.09
CA LEU A 246 -35.70 -13.23 -16.81
C LEU A 246 -35.56 -14.20 -15.63
N ASP A 247 -36.40 -15.23 -15.53
CA ASP A 247 -36.35 -16.20 -14.42
C ASP A 247 -35.06 -17.05 -14.45
N SER A 248 -34.67 -17.49 -15.65
CA SER A 248 -33.41 -18.23 -15.85
C SER A 248 -32.19 -17.33 -15.61
N PHE A 249 -32.27 -16.07 -16.09
CA PHE A 249 -31.21 -15.08 -15.94
C PHE A 249 -30.99 -14.71 -14.47
N LYS A 250 -32.06 -14.52 -13.72
CA LYS A 250 -32.00 -14.24 -12.28
C LYS A 250 -31.31 -15.37 -11.50
N SER A 251 -31.56 -16.63 -11.87
CA SER A 251 -30.89 -17.78 -11.26
C SER A 251 -29.39 -17.79 -11.60
N LYS A 252 -29.02 -17.43 -12.83
CA LYS A 252 -27.61 -17.24 -13.23
C LYS A 252 -26.94 -16.12 -12.43
N VAL A 253 -27.57 -14.95 -12.31
CA VAL A 253 -27.05 -13.82 -11.52
C VAL A 253 -26.90 -14.22 -10.05
N GLN A 254 -27.90 -14.86 -9.46
CA GLN A 254 -27.83 -15.32 -8.07
C GLN A 254 -26.64 -16.26 -7.82
N TYR A 255 -26.40 -17.21 -8.73
CA TYR A 255 -25.29 -18.15 -8.62
C TYR A 255 -23.93 -17.44 -8.67
N ASN A 256 -23.74 -16.53 -9.63
CA ASN A 256 -22.47 -15.80 -9.80
C ASN A 256 -22.23 -14.79 -8.67
N VAL A 257 -23.26 -14.07 -8.21
CA VAL A 257 -23.14 -13.18 -7.03
C VAL A 257 -22.72 -13.97 -5.79
N LYS A 258 -23.23 -15.20 -5.62
CA LYS A 258 -22.82 -16.05 -4.51
C LYS A 258 -21.34 -16.47 -4.63
N ASN A 259 -20.87 -16.83 -5.82
CA ASN A 259 -19.47 -17.20 -6.04
C ASN A 259 -18.53 -16.00 -5.79
N LEU A 260 -18.87 -14.84 -6.36
CA LEU A 260 -18.16 -13.58 -6.16
C LEU A 260 -18.09 -13.16 -4.69
N GLU A 261 -19.16 -13.40 -3.92
CA GLU A 261 -19.16 -13.15 -2.47
C GLU A 261 -18.28 -14.13 -1.71
N GLU A 262 -18.31 -15.43 -2.05
CA GLU A 262 -17.40 -16.42 -1.45
C GLU A 262 -15.92 -16.11 -1.73
N GLN A 263 -15.64 -15.44 -2.86
CA GLN A 263 -14.31 -14.97 -3.26
C GLN A 263 -13.96 -13.57 -2.71
N GLY A 264 -14.90 -12.86 -2.09
CA GLY A 264 -14.67 -11.53 -1.51
C GLY A 264 -14.66 -10.36 -2.50
N PHE A 265 -15.17 -10.55 -3.73
CA PHE A 265 -15.31 -9.46 -4.70
C PHE A 265 -16.58 -8.63 -4.52
N VAL A 266 -17.64 -9.25 -3.98
CA VAL A 266 -18.94 -8.62 -3.77
C VAL A 266 -19.37 -8.88 -2.33
N LYS A 267 -20.05 -7.91 -1.73
CA LYS A 267 -20.67 -8.08 -0.41
C LYS A 267 -22.18 -7.93 -0.47
N ARG A 268 -22.87 -8.64 0.41
CA ARG A 268 -24.32 -8.53 0.60
C ARG A 268 -24.67 -8.03 2.00
N GLU A 269 -25.23 -6.84 2.06
CA GLU A 269 -25.62 -6.22 3.32
C GLU A 269 -27.15 -6.29 3.51
N SER A 270 -27.58 -6.75 4.69
CA SER A 270 -29.00 -6.84 5.02
C SER A 270 -29.52 -5.47 5.43
N VAL A 271 -30.28 -4.81 4.53
CA VAL A 271 -30.92 -3.53 4.82
C VAL A 271 -32.44 -3.73 4.82
N LYS A 272 -33.03 -3.65 6.02
CA LYS A 272 -34.44 -3.98 6.28
C LYS A 272 -34.76 -5.44 5.93
N ASN A 273 -35.44 -5.69 4.81
CA ASN A 273 -35.87 -7.01 4.32
C ASN A 273 -35.26 -7.35 2.94
N LYS A 274 -34.32 -6.54 2.44
CA LYS A 274 -33.60 -6.79 1.19
C LYS A 274 -32.11 -6.92 1.46
N HIS A 275 -31.42 -7.66 0.60
CA HIS A 275 -29.97 -7.72 0.59
C HIS A 275 -29.45 -6.81 -0.50
N GLN A 276 -28.82 -5.71 -0.11
CA GLN A 276 -28.12 -4.82 -1.03
C GLN A 276 -26.82 -5.50 -1.48
N ILE A 277 -26.46 -5.30 -2.74
CA ILE A 277 -25.31 -5.94 -3.38
C ILE A 277 -24.40 -4.83 -3.89
N SER A 278 -23.14 -4.84 -3.48
CA SER A 278 -22.14 -3.86 -3.89
C SER A 278 -20.77 -4.53 -4.03
N LEU A 279 -19.85 -3.89 -4.75
CA LEU A 279 -18.45 -4.30 -4.71
C LEU A 279 -17.93 -4.29 -3.26
N ASP A 280 -17.17 -5.32 -2.93
CA ASP A 280 -16.32 -5.34 -1.75
C ASP A 280 -14.92 -4.80 -2.10
N THR A 281 -14.02 -4.70 -1.12
CA THR A 281 -12.67 -4.13 -1.32
C THR A 281 -11.94 -4.80 -2.48
N MET A 282 -11.92 -6.15 -2.55
CA MET A 282 -11.23 -6.85 -3.65
C MET A 282 -11.90 -6.60 -5.01
N GLY A 283 -13.24 -6.47 -5.03
CA GLY A 283 -13.99 -6.13 -6.25
C GLY A 283 -13.56 -4.80 -6.84
N LYS A 284 -13.46 -3.77 -5.99
CA LYS A 284 -13.00 -2.44 -6.40
C LYS A 284 -11.56 -2.49 -6.92
N LEU A 285 -10.66 -3.14 -6.18
CA LEU A 285 -9.26 -3.28 -6.59
C LEU A 285 -9.14 -3.99 -7.94
N TRP A 286 -9.92 -5.06 -8.14
CA TRP A 286 -9.90 -5.82 -9.38
C TRP A 286 -10.38 -4.97 -10.55
N VAL A 287 -11.52 -4.28 -10.43
CA VAL A 287 -12.03 -3.42 -11.51
C VAL A 287 -11.04 -2.30 -11.83
N ASN A 288 -10.48 -1.65 -10.81
CA ASN A 288 -9.49 -0.56 -10.99
C ASN A 288 -8.18 -1.02 -11.65
N THR A 289 -7.83 -2.30 -11.57
CA THR A 289 -6.58 -2.85 -12.14
C THR A 289 -6.79 -3.57 -13.47
N HIS A 290 -8.04 -3.87 -13.81
CA HIS A 290 -8.46 -4.61 -15.00
C HIS A 290 -9.39 -3.79 -15.88
N GLU A 291 -9.16 -2.46 -15.94
CA GLU A 291 -9.88 -1.58 -16.84
C GLU A 291 -9.94 -2.21 -18.23
N ALA A 292 -11.14 -2.17 -18.83
CA ALA A 292 -11.27 -2.53 -20.23
C ALA A 292 -10.38 -1.57 -21.01
N ASN A 293 -9.37 -2.09 -21.71
CA ASN A 293 -8.72 -1.34 -22.78
C ASN A 293 -9.83 -0.67 -23.61
N ASN A 294 -9.98 0.65 -23.46
CA ASN A 294 -10.83 1.46 -24.33
C ASN A 294 -10.21 1.52 -25.73
#